data_AF-A0A6V7HTE5-F1
#
_entry.id   AF-A0A6V7HTE5-F1
#
_cell.length_a   1.000
_cell.length_b   1.000
_cell.length_c   1.000
_cell.angle_alpha   90.00
_cell.angle_beta   90.00
_cell.angle_gamma   90.00
#
_symmetry.space_group_name_H-M   'P 1'
#
loop_
_entity.id
_entity.type
_entity.pdbx_description
1 polymer ?
#
loop_
_entity_poly.entity_id
_entity_poly.type
_entity_poly.pdbx_seq_one_letter_code
_entity_poly.pdbx_strand_id
1 'polypeptide(L)'
;MDAMDVPDNVLRKSNDQLNENERQHVAVAIACAKVLDALSSSPKIKEELRKHGVVFFMSRFLQSTHIELVVPIMGAVQQCADL
;
A
#
# COMPACT_ATOMS: atom_id res chain seq x y z
N MET A 1 -5.37 12.50 -9.72
CA MET A 1 -5.28 12.15 -8.30
C MET A 1 -4.48 10.88 -8.26
N ASP A 2 -3.28 10.90 -7.69
CA ASP A 2 -2.51 9.68 -7.49
C ASP A 2 -3.19 8.90 -6.35
N ALA A 3 -3.73 7.72 -6.65
CA ALA A 3 -4.63 6.98 -5.76
C ALA A 3 -3.93 6.55 -4.45
N MET A 4 -2.59 6.54 -4.43
CA MET A 4 -1.79 6.16 -3.26
C MET A 4 -1.00 7.34 -2.65
N ASP A 5 -1.33 8.57 -3.03
CA ASP A 5 -0.74 9.79 -2.45
C ASP A 5 -1.40 10.16 -1.12
N VAL A 6 -1.21 9.28 -0.12
CA VAL A 6 -1.68 9.49 1.26
C VAL A 6 -0.53 10.00 2.12
N PRO A 7 -0.61 11.17 2.75
CA PRO A 7 0.46 11.69 3.59
C PRO A 7 0.82 10.76 4.77
N ASP A 8 2.10 10.66 5.15
CA ASP A 8 2.56 9.75 6.22
C ASP A 8 1.90 10.04 7.58
N ASN A 9 1.61 11.31 7.87
CA ASN A 9 0.90 11.68 9.11
C ASN A 9 -0.55 11.15 9.12
N VAL A 10 -1.18 10.98 7.96
CA VAL A 10 -2.53 10.41 7.84
C VAL A 10 -2.47 8.90 8.10
N LEU A 11 -1.45 8.20 7.57
CA LEU A 11 -1.27 6.76 7.75
C LEU A 11 -1.03 6.35 9.22
N ARG A 12 -0.50 7.27 10.04
CA ARG A 12 -0.17 7.01 11.46
C ARG A 12 -1.30 7.39 12.43
N LYS A 13 -2.35 8.05 11.95
CA LYS A 13 -3.52 8.40 12.77
C LYS A 13 -4.41 7.18 12.97
N SER A 14 -4.98 7.05 14.17
CA SER A 14 -6.05 6.08 14.37
C SER A 14 -7.31 6.51 13.61
N ASN A 15 -8.20 5.56 13.31
CA ASN A 15 -9.41 5.83 12.53
C ASN A 15 -10.25 6.99 13.13
N ASP A 16 -10.38 7.09 14.45
CA ASP A 16 -11.12 8.16 15.13
C ASP A 16 -10.54 9.58 14.91
N GLN A 17 -9.25 9.68 14.58
CA GLN A 17 -8.53 10.95 14.38
C GLN A 17 -8.55 11.44 12.92
N LEU A 18 -9.05 10.63 11.99
CA LEU A 18 -9.15 10.98 10.58
C LEU A 18 -10.37 11.87 10.32
N ASN A 19 -10.22 12.89 9.48
CA ASN A 19 -11.37 13.55 8.87
C ASN A 19 -11.94 12.71 7.69
N GLU A 20 -13.09 13.12 7.14
CA GLU A 20 -13.77 12.35 6.10
C GLU A 20 -12.92 12.15 4.83
N ASN A 21 -12.21 13.18 4.39
CA ASN A 21 -11.33 13.08 3.21
C ASN A 21 -10.14 12.17 3.49
N GLU A 22 -9.55 12.27 4.69
CA GLU A 22 -8.46 11.39 5.13
C GLU A 22 -8.92 9.92 5.18
N ARG A 23 -10.12 9.63 5.69
CA ARG A 23 -10.70 8.27 5.66
C ARG A 23 -10.84 7.75 4.25
N GLN A 24 -11.35 8.56 3.32
CA GLN A 24 -11.51 8.16 1.93
C GLN A 24 -10.16 7.86 1.28
N HIS A 25 -9.14 8.69 1.51
CA HIS A 25 -7.79 8.42 1.01
C HIS A 25 -7.21 7.12 1.57
N VAL A 26 -7.36 6.85 2.88
CA VAL A 26 -6.92 5.60 3.50
C VAL A 26 -7.68 4.40 2.91
N ALA A 27 -8.99 4.52 2.69
CA ALA A 27 -9.81 3.46 2.10
C ALA A 27 -9.39 3.14 0.65
N VAL A 28 -9.10 4.17 -0.16
CA VAL A 28 -8.57 4.00 -1.52
C VAL A 28 -7.19 3.34 -1.48
N ALA A 29 -6.30 3.78 -0.59
CA ALA A 29 -4.99 3.15 -0.44
C ALA A 29 -5.09 1.67 -0.04
N ILE A 30 -6.01 1.31 0.87
CA ILE A 30 -6.29 -0.09 1.25
C ILE A 30 -6.75 -0.89 0.02
N ALA A 31 -7.68 -0.34 -0.78
CA ALA A 31 -8.16 -1.00 -1.98
C ALA A 31 -7.03 -1.21 -3.01
N CYS A 32 -6.21 -0.19 -3.24
CA CYS A 32 -5.05 -0.26 -4.11
C CYS A 32 -4.03 -1.30 -3.62
N ALA A 33 -3.74 -1.34 -2.32
CA ALA A 33 -2.82 -2.31 -1.74
C ALA A 33 -3.30 -3.75 -1.97
N LYS A 34 -4.60 -4.02 -1.77
CA LYS A 34 -5.19 -5.35 -2.04
C LYS A 34 -5.08 -5.75 -3.51
N VAL A 35 -5.28 -4.80 -4.42
CA VAL A 35 -5.09 -5.05 -5.86
C VAL A 35 -3.63 -5.35 -6.18
N LEU A 36 -2.69 -4.58 -5.62
CA LEU A 36 -1.27 -4.79 -5.84
C LEU A 36 -0.80 -6.16 -5.34
N ASP A 37 -1.22 -6.56 -4.14
CA ASP A 37 -0.93 -7.89 -3.57
C ASP A 37 -1.46 -9.04 -4.42
N ALA A 38 -2.68 -8.90 -4.96
CA ALA A 38 -3.23 -9.90 -5.87
C ALA A 38 -2.44 -9.98 -7.19
N LEU A 39 -2.04 -8.82 -7.74
CA LEU A 39 -1.34 -8.73 -9.02
C LEU A 39 0.13 -9.16 -8.93
N SER A 40 0.80 -8.96 -7.79
CA SER A 40 2.21 -9.33 -7.60
C SER A 40 2.47 -10.83 -7.67
N SER A 41 1.42 -11.66 -7.68
CA SER A 41 1.54 -13.11 -7.89
C SER A 41 1.98 -13.47 -9.32
N SER A 42 1.76 -12.55 -10.27
CA SER A 42 2.18 -12.72 -11.66
C SER A 42 3.68 -12.41 -11.82
N PRO A 43 4.51 -13.34 -12.35
CA PRO A 43 5.94 -13.12 -12.56
C PRO A 43 6.28 -11.86 -13.36
N LYS A 44 5.46 -11.56 -14.38
CA LYS A 44 5.62 -10.35 -15.19
C LYS A 44 5.35 -9.09 -14.38
N ILE A 45 4.30 -9.08 -13.56
CA ILE A 45 3.91 -7.88 -12.81
C ILE A 45 4.91 -7.62 -11.69
N LYS A 46 5.33 -8.63 -10.93
CA LYS A 46 6.32 -8.42 -9.84
C LYS A 46 7.66 -7.87 -10.35
N GLU A 47 8.12 -8.29 -11.53
CA GLU A 47 9.33 -7.72 -12.14
C GLU A 47 9.14 -6.24 -12.50
N GLU A 48 8.00 -5.87 -13.08
CA GLU A 48 7.70 -4.46 -13.38
C GLU A 48 7.56 -3.61 -12.12
N LEU A 49 6.91 -4.12 -11.06
CA LEU A 49 6.79 -3.45 -9.77
C LEU A 49 8.16 -3.21 -9.13
N ARG A 50 9.06 -4.21 -9.18
CA ARG A 50 10.44 -4.08 -8.70
C ARG A 50 11.21 -3.04 -9.51
N LYS A 51 11.17 -3.17 -10.84
CA LYS A 51 11.90 -2.30 -11.79
C LYS A 51 11.52 -0.82 -11.64
N HIS A 52 10.24 -0.54 -11.38
CA HIS A 52 9.75 0.83 -11.18
C HIS A 52 9.84 1.33 -9.74
N GLY A 53 10.46 0.56 -8.83
CA GLY A 53 10.65 0.97 -7.43
C GLY A 53 9.36 1.00 -6.60
N VAL A 54 8.28 0.40 -7.09
CA VAL A 54 6.97 0.40 -6.42
C VAL A 54 7.05 -0.31 -5.07
N VAL A 55 7.85 -1.38 -4.98
CA VAL A 55 8.11 -2.10 -3.72
C VAL A 55 8.72 -1.18 -2.66
N PHE A 56 9.69 -0.34 -3.05
CA PHE A 56 10.31 0.61 -2.14
C PHE A 56 9.32 1.70 -1.72
N PHE A 57 8.56 2.27 -2.66
CA PHE A 57 7.50 3.22 -2.36
C PHE A 57 6.47 2.65 -1.39
N MET A 58 6.08 1.39 -1.59
CA MET A 58 5.09 0.71 -0.75
C MET A 58 5.56 0.47 0.68
N SER A 59 6.87 0.35 0.93
CA SER A 59 7.41 0.09 2.27
C SER A 59 7.00 1.14 3.31
N ARG A 60 6.73 2.39 2.88
CA ARG A 60 6.26 3.46 3.78
C ARG A 60 4.92 3.12 4.45
N PHE A 61 4.04 2.38 3.76
CA PHE A 61 2.73 1.98 4.28
C PHE A 61 2.82 0.96 5.40
N LEU A 62 3.96 0.28 5.59
CA LEU A 62 4.20 -0.61 6.72
C LEU A 62 4.26 0.13 8.07
N GLN A 63 4.42 1.45 8.05
CA GLN A 63 4.39 2.30 9.24
C GLN A 63 2.96 2.75 9.60
N SER A 64 1.95 2.30 8.85
CA SER A 64 0.56 2.66 9.05
C SER A 64 -0.04 1.98 10.29
N THR A 65 -0.94 2.68 10.98
CA THR A 65 -1.77 2.11 12.05
C THR A 65 -2.94 1.26 11.52
N HIS A 66 -3.19 1.30 10.21
CA HIS A 66 -4.28 0.56 9.56
C HIS A 66 -3.81 -0.81 9.10
N ILE A 67 -4.10 -1.85 9.88
CA ILE A 67 -3.72 -3.25 9.60
C ILE A 67 -4.22 -3.71 8.23
N GLU A 68 -5.42 -3.27 7.83
CA GLU A 68 -6.02 -3.59 6.53
C GLU A 68 -5.23 -3.04 5.33
N LEU A 69 -4.34 -2.06 5.57
CA LEU A 69 -3.36 -1.58 4.60
C LEU A 69 -2.05 -2.35 4.72
N VAL A 70 -1.55 -2.54 5.94
CA VAL A 70 -0.23 -3.15 6.20
C VAL A 70 -0.16 -4.59 5.67
N VAL A 71 -1.19 -5.40 5.91
CA VAL A 71 -1.22 -6.82 5.51
C VAL A 71 -1.05 -7.02 3.99
N PRO A 72 -1.87 -6.40 3.12
CA PRO A 72 -1.70 -6.57 1.67
C PRO A 72 -0.39 -5.95 1.16
N ILE A 73 0.07 -4.82 1.73
CA ILE A 73 1.38 -4.26 1.36
C ILE A 73 2.51 -5.25 1.66
N MET A 74 2.48 -5.89 2.84
CA MET A 74 3.47 -6.90 3.23
C MET A 74 3.45 -8.10 2.28
N GLY A 75 2.26 -8.59 1.89
CA GLY A 75 2.11 -9.66 0.91
C GLY A 75 2.75 -9.31 -0.44
N ALA A 76 2.46 -8.12 -0.95
CA ALA A 76 3.03 -7.63 -2.20
C ALA A 76 4.55 -7.49 -2.14
N VAL A 77 5.10 -6.97 -1.03
CA VAL A 77 6.55 -6.86 -0.82
C VAL A 77 7.20 -8.24 -0.81
N GLN A 78 6.62 -9.21 -0.09
CA GLN A 78 7.13 -10.57 -0.03
C GLN A 78 7.18 -11.21 -1.42
N GLN A 79 6.08 -11.14 -2.17
CA GLN A 79 6.02 -11.71 -3.52
C GLN A 79 7.03 -11.10 -4.50
N CYS A 80 7.38 -9.83 -4.30
CA CYS A 80 8.40 -9.14 -5.11
C CYS A 80 9.83 -9.36 -4.60
N ALA A 81 10.02 -9.78 -3.35
CA ALA A 81 11.33 -10.11 -2.79
C ALA A 81 11.79 -11.53 -3.16
N ASP A 82 10.87 -12.42 -3.54
CA ASP A 82 11.13 -13.79 -4.00
C ASP A 82 11.72 -13.85 -5.45
N LEU A 83 12.49 -12.85 -5.87
CA LEU A 83 13.04 -12.69 -7.23
C LEU A 83 14.58 -12.64 -7.24
#